data_AF-A0A2H9LV38-F1
#
_entry.id   AF-A0A2H9LV38-F1
#
_cell.length_a   1.000
_cell.length_b   1.000
_cell.length_c   1.000
_cell.angle_alpha   90.00
_cell.angle_beta   90.00
_cell.angle_gamma   90.00
#
_symmetry.space_group_name_H-M   'P 1'
#
loop_
_entity.id
_entity.type
_entity.pdbx_description
1 polymer ?
#
loop_
_entity_poly.entity_id
_entity_poly.type
_entity_poly.pdbx_seq_one_letter_code
_entity_poly.pdbx_strand_id
1 'polypeptide(L)'
;MEKQKSLFLQAYGDSPKLRVMDFLITFQDYDYSMKEIAKNSGIGYTTLKEFWPDLVRRKIVKQTRAVGKAKMFKLNLENPEVQLFIKLYWTVIENQTDKLLKPIETVLKTK
;
A
#
# COMPACT_ATOMS: atom_id res chain seq x y z
N MET A 1 -8.79 -19.42 -0.47
CA MET A 1 -7.42 -19.10 -0.91
C MET A 1 -6.90 -17.99 -0.01
N GLU A 2 -5.87 -18.27 0.80
CA GLU A 2 -5.13 -17.19 1.45
C GLU A 2 -4.55 -16.28 0.37
N LYS A 3 -4.88 -14.99 0.43
CA LYS A 3 -4.22 -14.00 -0.43
C LYS A 3 -2.76 -13.94 0.01
N GLN A 4 -1.84 -14.19 -0.92
CA GLN A 4 -0.41 -13.98 -0.68
C GLN A 4 -0.20 -12.52 -0.27
N LYS A 5 0.32 -12.31 0.96
CA LYS A 5 0.60 -10.98 1.49
C LYS A 5 1.86 -10.40 0.85
N SER A 6 1.92 -9.09 0.65
CA SER A 6 3.15 -8.42 0.21
C SER A 6 4.27 -8.61 1.25
N LEU A 7 5.52 -8.55 0.80
CA LEU A 7 6.67 -8.63 1.71
C LEU A 7 6.63 -7.54 2.80
N PHE A 8 6.07 -6.38 2.47
CA PHE A 8 5.86 -5.30 3.42
C PHE A 8 4.89 -5.70 4.54
N LEU A 9 3.70 -6.23 4.18
CA LEU A 9 2.71 -6.67 5.17
C LEU A 9 3.20 -7.88 5.99
N GLN A 10 4.04 -8.74 5.42
CA GLN A 10 4.68 -9.83 6.17
C GLN A 10 5.66 -9.28 7.22
N ALA A 11 6.41 -8.23 6.89
CA ALA A 11 7.42 -7.65 7.77
C ALA A 11 6.85 -6.74 8.88
N TYR A 12 5.85 -5.91 8.57
CA TYR A 12 5.29 -4.91 9.49
C TYR A 12 3.92 -5.28 10.07
N GLY A 13 3.38 -6.42 9.65
CA GLY A 13 2.08 -6.90 10.06
C GLY A 13 0.94 -6.44 9.15
N ASP A 14 -0.26 -6.93 9.49
CA ASP A 14 -1.38 -6.96 8.57
C ASP A 14 -2.61 -6.22 9.12
N SER A 15 -2.48 -4.90 9.26
CA SER A 15 -3.57 -4.04 9.73
C SER A 15 -4.35 -3.40 8.57
N PRO A 16 -5.63 -3.01 8.76
CA PRO A 16 -6.41 -2.36 7.71
C PRO A 16 -5.75 -1.12 7.12
N LYS A 17 -5.10 -0.30 7.95
CA LYS A 17 -4.37 0.89 7.49
C LYS A 17 -3.16 0.52 6.63
N LEU A 18 -2.38 -0.49 7.04
CA LEU A 18 -1.22 -0.93 6.27
C LEU A 18 -1.63 -1.57 4.94
N ARG A 19 -2.73 -2.34 4.89
CA ARG A 19 -3.27 -2.85 3.61
C ARG A 19 -3.70 -1.75 2.64
N VAL A 20 -4.24 -0.65 3.17
CA VAL A 20 -4.58 0.53 2.35
C VAL A 20 -3.33 1.21 1.82
N MET A 21 -2.32 1.41 2.66
CA MET A 21 -1.05 2.00 2.22
C MET A 21 -0.31 1.11 1.22
N ASP A 22 -0.25 -0.21 1.46
CA ASP A 22 0.34 -1.20 0.55
C ASP A 22 -0.30 -1.13 -0.84
N PHE A 23 -1.63 -1.11 -0.92
CA PHE A 23 -2.36 -0.94 -2.17
C PHE A 23 -2.07 0.41 -2.82
N LEU A 24 -2.19 1.52 -2.07
CA LEU A 24 -2.03 2.87 -2.62
C LEU A 24 -0.61 3.14 -3.14
N ILE A 25 0.42 2.56 -2.53
CA ILE A 25 1.81 2.70 -2.97
C ILE A 25 2.08 1.82 -4.18
N THR A 26 1.63 0.56 -4.15
CA THR A 26 1.78 -0.38 -5.27
C THR A 26 1.14 0.15 -6.54
N PHE A 27 -0.03 0.81 -6.43
CA PHE A 27 -0.79 1.34 -7.55
C PHE A 27 -0.87 2.87 -7.56
N GLN A 28 0.21 3.52 -7.09
CA GLN A 28 0.25 4.97 -6.87
C GLN A 28 0.05 5.82 -8.12
N ASP A 29 0.13 5.26 -9.32
CA ASP A 29 -0.04 6.01 -10.59
C ASP A 29 -1.50 6.28 -10.96
N TYR A 30 -2.45 5.56 -10.35
CA TYR A 30 -3.87 5.59 -10.69
C TYR A 30 -4.73 6.22 -9.59
N ASP A 31 -5.96 6.61 -9.96
CA ASP A 31 -6.98 7.04 -9.02
C ASP A 31 -8.08 5.99 -8.84
N TYR A 32 -8.64 5.96 -7.62
CA TYR A 32 -9.61 4.96 -7.21
C TYR A 32 -10.70 5.60 -6.36
N SER A 33 -11.92 5.09 -6.47
CA SER A 33 -12.97 5.40 -5.50
C SER A 33 -12.67 4.73 -4.16
N MET A 34 -13.24 5.25 -3.06
CA MET A 34 -13.11 4.59 -1.75
C MET A 34 -13.58 3.13 -1.75
N LYS A 35 -14.57 2.79 -2.59
CA LYS A 35 -15.08 1.42 -2.71
C LYS A 35 -14.04 0.50 -3.34
N GLU A 36 -13.35 0.97 -4.38
CA GLU A 36 -12.26 0.24 -5.03
C GLU A 36 -11.06 0.11 -4.10
N ILE A 37 -10.70 1.16 -3.36
CA ILE A 37 -9.63 1.12 -2.36
C ILE A 37 -9.95 0.05 -1.30
N ALA A 38 -11.14 0.09 -0.69
CA ALA A 38 -11.53 -0.92 0.30
C ALA A 38 -11.46 -2.35 -0.27
N LYS A 39 -12.01 -2.55 -1.47
CA LYS A 39 -12.03 -3.86 -2.14
C LYS A 39 -10.62 -4.36 -2.44
N ASN A 40 -9.77 -3.54 -3.04
CA ASN A 40 -8.43 -3.93 -3.49
C ASN A 40 -7.46 -4.08 -2.33
N SER A 41 -7.61 -3.28 -1.28
CA SER A 41 -6.92 -3.46 0.01
C SER A 41 -7.45 -4.64 0.82
N GLY A 42 -8.54 -5.30 0.39
CA GLY A 42 -9.11 -6.44 1.11
C GLY A 42 -9.62 -6.09 2.51
N ILE A 43 -10.23 -4.90 2.66
CA ILE A 43 -10.84 -4.44 3.92
C ILE A 43 -12.33 -4.11 3.71
N GLY A 44 -13.08 -4.11 4.81
CA GLY A 44 -14.48 -3.66 4.79
C GLY A 44 -14.59 -2.16 4.48
N TYR A 45 -15.61 -1.77 3.72
CA TYR A 45 -15.86 -0.36 3.40
C TYR A 45 -16.18 0.47 4.64
N THR A 46 -16.86 -0.11 5.64
CA THR A 46 -17.11 0.50 6.95
C THR A 46 -15.80 0.76 7.70
N THR A 47 -14.90 -0.22 7.73
CA THR A 47 -13.56 -0.08 8.31
C THR A 47 -12.77 1.05 7.64
N LEU A 48 -12.79 1.14 6.30
CA LEU A 48 -12.13 2.25 5.61
C LEU A 48 -12.71 3.60 6.03
N LYS A 49 -14.04 3.71 6.14
CA LYS A 49 -14.71 4.96 6.54
C LYS A 49 -14.26 5.48 7.90
N GLU A 50 -13.89 4.60 8.84
CA GLU A 50 -13.47 5.00 10.19
C GLU A 50 -12.20 5.86 10.18
N PHE A 51 -11.25 5.59 9.29
CA PHE A 51 -9.98 6.32 9.21
C PHE A 51 -9.80 7.14 7.93
N TRP A 52 -10.72 7.05 6.95
CA TRP A 52 -10.65 7.83 5.72
C TRP A 52 -10.58 9.36 5.96
N PRO A 53 -11.36 9.96 6.89
CA PRO A 53 -11.26 11.39 7.16
C PRO A 53 -9.86 11.82 7.61
N ASP A 54 -9.13 10.95 8.32
CA ASP A 54 -7.74 11.21 8.72
C ASP A 54 -6.81 11.27 7.51
N LEU A 55 -6.92 10.29 6.60
CA LEU A 55 -6.10 10.25 5.37
C LEU A 55 -6.30 11.48 4.50
N VAL A 56 -7.54 11.97 4.38
CA VAL A 56 -7.87 13.18 3.62
C VAL A 56 -7.36 14.43 4.35
N ARG A 57 -7.63 14.56 5.66
CA ARG A 57 -7.19 15.70 6.47
C ARG A 57 -5.67 15.87 6.45
N ARG A 58 -4.94 14.76 6.58
CA ARG A 58 -3.47 14.72 6.54
C ARG A 58 -2.91 14.81 5.14
N LYS A 59 -3.77 14.94 4.12
CA LYS A 59 -3.39 14.99 2.70
C LYS A 59 -2.54 13.79 2.28
N ILE A 60 -2.76 12.61 2.87
CA ILE A 60 -2.15 11.35 2.44
C ILE A 60 -2.73 10.94 1.10
N VAL A 61 -4.05 11.12 0.94
CA VAL A 61 -4.75 11.00 -0.34
C VAL A 61 -5.33 12.35 -0.75
N LYS A 62 -5.42 12.59 -2.07
CA LYS A 62 -6.08 13.76 -2.65
C LYS A 62 -7.15 13.34 -3.65
N GLN A 63 -8.28 14.06 -3.64
CA GLN A 63 -9.31 13.87 -4.65
C GLN A 63 -8.80 14.40 -5.99
N THR A 64 -8.94 13.62 -7.06
CA THR A 64 -8.44 13.97 -8.40
C THR A 64 -9.57 14.45 -9.31
N ARG A 65 -10.64 13.66 -9.43
CA ARG A 65 -11.78 13.90 -10.31
C ARG A 65 -13.05 13.26 -9.76
N ALA A 66 -14.16 13.48 -10.46
CA ALA A 66 -15.39 12.73 -10.27
C ALA A 66 -15.72 11.93 -11.54
N VAL A 67 -16.23 10.71 -11.37
CA VAL A 67 -16.73 9.85 -12.45
C VAL A 67 -18.18 9.52 -12.13
N GLY A 68 -19.12 10.15 -12.83
CA GLY A 68 -20.53 10.14 -12.46
C GLY A 68 -20.71 10.67 -11.03
N LYS A 69 -21.24 9.84 -10.13
CA LYS A 69 -21.42 10.19 -8.70
C LYS A 69 -20.23 9.79 -7.81
N ALA A 70 -19.23 9.09 -8.35
CA ALA A 70 -18.08 8.62 -7.58
C ALA A 70 -16.98 9.68 -7.53
N LYS A 71 -16.42 9.91 -6.33
CA LYS A 71 -15.20 10.70 -6.14
C LYS A 71 -13.98 9.78 -6.23
N MET A 72 -13.00 10.18 -7.03
CA MET A 72 -11.75 9.44 -7.23
C MET A 72 -10.62 10.07 -6.40
N PHE A 73 -9.77 9.22 -5.85
CA PHE A 73 -8.67 9.62 -4.97
C PHE A 73 -7.37 8.94 -5.40
N LYS A 74 -6.26 9.66 -5.23
CA LYS A 74 -4.91 9.18 -5.51
C LYS A 74 -4.00 9.43 -4.32
N LEU A 75 -2.95 8.61 -4.17
CA LEU A 75 -1.88 8.85 -3.21
C LEU A 75 -1.23 10.22 -3.50
N ASN A 76 -1.03 11.03 -2.48
CA ASN A 76 -0.47 12.37 -2.65
C ASN A 76 1.06 12.35 -2.55
N LEU A 77 1.74 12.17 -3.69
CA LEU A 77 3.20 12.09 -3.76
C LEU A 77 3.93 13.40 -3.40
N GLU A 78 3.23 14.52 -3.33
CA GLU A 78 3.77 15.81 -2.86
C GLU A 78 3.81 15.90 -1.32
N ASN A 79 3.20 14.96 -0.61
CA ASN A 79 3.17 14.97 0.84
C ASN A 79 4.48 14.40 1.42
N PRO A 80 5.22 15.13 2.28
CA PRO A 80 6.47 14.65 2.87
C PRO A 80 6.32 13.35 3.67
N GLU A 81 5.21 13.19 4.39
CA GLU A 81 4.92 11.97 5.16
C GLU A 81 4.76 10.78 4.22
N VAL A 82 4.05 10.97 3.10
CA VAL A 82 3.88 9.92 2.08
C VAL A 82 5.22 9.53 1.47
N GLN A 83 6.06 10.50 1.14
CA GLN A 83 7.39 10.23 0.57
C GLN A 83 8.27 9.43 1.54
N LEU A 84 8.27 9.77 2.83
CA LEU A 84 8.97 9.01 3.86
C LEU A 84 8.44 7.59 3.98
N PHE A 85 7.12 7.43 3.93
CA PHE A 85 6.50 6.10 3.99
C PHE A 85 6.85 5.26 2.75
N ILE A 86 6.83 5.84 1.54
CA ILE A 86 7.24 5.17 0.31
C ILE A 86 8.69 4.70 0.40
N LYS A 87 9.59 5.57 0.90
CA LYS A 87 10.99 5.19 1.12
C LYS A 87 11.11 3.99 2.06
N LEU A 88 10.43 4.05 3.21
CA LEU A 88 10.37 2.93 4.14
C LEU A 88 9.83 1.66 3.48
N TYR A 89 8.72 1.77 2.74
CA TYR A 89 8.07 0.65 2.06
C TYR A 89 9.04 -0.10 1.13
N TRP A 90 9.73 0.63 0.26
CA TRP A 90 10.70 0.03 -0.68
C TRP A 90 11.93 -0.52 0.03
N THR A 91 12.49 0.20 1.01
CA THR A 91 13.61 -0.30 1.81
C THR A 91 13.26 -1.61 2.53
N VAL A 92 12.02 -1.77 3.00
CA VAL A 92 11.56 -3.01 3.61
C VAL A 92 11.50 -4.13 2.57
N ILE A 93 10.91 -3.86 1.40
CA ILE A 93 10.83 -4.85 0.32
C ILE A 93 12.22 -5.31 -0.13
N GLU A 94 13.16 -4.39 -0.35
CA GLU A 94 14.54 -4.68 -0.71
C GLU A 94 15.20 -5.58 0.33
N ASN A 95 15.12 -5.20 1.61
CA ASN A 95 15.70 -5.99 2.71
C ASN A 95 15.09 -7.39 2.85
N GLN A 96 13.78 -7.53 2.63
CA GLN A 96 13.13 -8.85 2.67
C GLN A 96 13.50 -9.68 1.44
N THR A 97 13.59 -9.06 0.26
CA THR A 97 14.03 -9.71 -0.98
C THR A 97 15.46 -10.25 -0.83
N ASP A 98 16.39 -9.46 -0.32
CA ASP A 98 17.78 -9.88 -0.11
C ASP A 98 17.91 -11.07 0.84
N LYS A 99 17.10 -11.11 1.91
CA LYS A 99 17.06 -12.24 2.84
C LYS A 99 16.58 -13.52 2.17
N LEU A 100 15.67 -13.41 1.20
CA LEU A 100 15.15 -14.55 0.44
C LEU A 100 16.13 -15.03 -0.64
N LEU A 101 16.91 -14.12 -1.25
CA LEU A 101 17.85 -14.45 -2.34
C LEU A 101 19.20 -14.98 -1.86
N LYS A 102 19.76 -14.46 -0.75
CA LYS A 102 21.08 -14.88 -0.22
C LYS A 102 21.24 -16.40 -0.03
N PRO A 103 20.25 -17.14 0.51
CA PRO A 103 20.35 -18.59 0.64
C PRO A 103 20.36 -19.30 -0.72
N ILE A 104 19.57 -18.81 -1.69
CA ILE A 104 19.45 -19.41 -3.03
C ILE A 104 20.78 -19.27 -3.79
N GLU A 105 21.39 -18.09 -3.77
CA GLU A 105 22.69 -17.85 -4.40
C GLU A 105 23.81 -18.71 -3.81
N THR A 106 23.76 -18.98 -2.50
CA THR A 106 24.74 -19.83 -1.82
C THR A 106 24.64 -21.28 -2.30
N VAL A 107 23.41 -21.79 -2.49
CA VAL A 107 23.15 -23.15 -3.00
C VAL A 107 23.52 -23.27 -4.49
N LEU A 108 23.33 -22.23 -5.28
CA LEU A 108 23.68 -22.24 -6.71
C LEU A 108 25.19 -22.17 -6.97
N LYS A 109 25.98 -21.57 -6.07
CA LYS A 109 27.45 -21.49 -6.20
C LYS A 109 28.21 -22.75 -5.71
N THR A 110 27.51 -23.69 -5.08
CA THR A 110 28.09 -24.95 -4.57
C THR A 110 27.79 -26.17 -5.47
N LYS A 111 27.09 -25.97 -6.58
CA LYS A 111 26.97 -26.92 -7.70
C LYS A 111 27.82 -26.47 -8.87
#